data_AF-A0A358S4C5-F1
#
_entry.id   AF-A0A358S4C5-F1
#
_cell.length_a   1.000
_cell.length_b   1.000
_cell.length_c   1.000
_cell.angle_alpha   90.00
_cell.angle_beta   90.00
_cell.angle_gamma   90.00
#
_symmetry.space_group_name_H-M   'P 1'
#
loop_
_entity.id
_entity.type
_entity.pdbx_description
1 polymer ?
#
loop_
_entity_poly.entity_id
_entity_poly.type
_entity_poly.pdbx_seq_one_letter_code
_entity_poly.pdbx_strand_id
1 'polypeptide(L)'
;MKRRWIYSSLFLIFLVLGAVIAYVLPYEKEIESTLSGIQRSFSEGEDMVMEVTIHGTAKYRYFSMNEFEGEFTFSDSSHPWNGKHVLIRFHNEEGDVSLFEKENQLNSMQHGGYVSTKDFEEILILFYEEGSQPRIKKFFAAPAQNHVDSVALSEKLSEGTWFSEVEWDR
;
A
#
# COMPACT_ATOMS: atom_id res chain seq x y z
N MET A 1 15.58 -37.53 -40.00
CA MET A 1 14.87 -37.43 -38.69
C MET A 1 15.64 -36.64 -37.63
N LYS A 2 16.93 -36.92 -37.33
CA LYS A 2 17.70 -36.25 -36.25
C LYS A 2 17.69 -34.70 -36.28
N ARG A 3 17.78 -34.06 -37.46
CA ARG A 3 17.74 -32.59 -37.56
C ARG A 3 16.42 -31.95 -37.08
N ARG A 4 15.27 -32.60 -37.28
CA ARG A 4 13.97 -32.07 -36.82
C ARG A 4 13.86 -32.03 -35.30
N TRP A 5 14.38 -33.05 -34.62
CA TRP A 5 14.44 -33.09 -33.15
C TRP A 5 15.35 -32.00 -32.57
N ILE A 6 16.44 -31.68 -33.26
CA ILE A 6 17.35 -30.60 -32.86
C ILE A 6 16.64 -29.23 -32.96
N TYR A 7 15.94 -28.96 -34.06
CA TYR A 7 15.19 -27.70 -34.20
C TYR A 7 14.02 -27.58 -33.22
N SER A 8 13.27 -28.67 -32.98
CA SER A 8 12.21 -28.67 -31.96
C SER A 8 12.76 -28.45 -30.56
N SER A 9 13.90 -29.04 -30.22
CA SER A 9 14.54 -28.86 -28.91
C SER A 9 15.07 -27.44 -28.74
N LEU A 10 15.71 -26.87 -29.77
CA LEU A 10 16.17 -25.47 -29.77
C LEU A 10 15.00 -24.51 -29.60
N PHE A 11 13.91 -24.73 -30.32
CA PHE A 11 12.70 -23.91 -30.20
C PHE A 11 12.13 -23.95 -28.77
N LEU A 12 12.08 -25.14 -28.16
CA LEU A 12 11.65 -25.32 -26.77
C LEU A 12 12.56 -24.58 -25.78
N ILE A 13 13.87 -24.63 -25.98
CA ILE A 13 14.84 -23.90 -25.17
C ILE A 13 14.61 -22.38 -25.27
N PHE A 14 14.43 -21.84 -26.48
CA PHE A 14 14.13 -20.41 -26.65
C PHE A 14 12.80 -20.01 -26.00
N LEU A 15 11.79 -20.88 -26.04
CA LEU A 15 10.49 -20.65 -25.40
C LEU A 15 10.62 -20.62 -23.88
N VAL A 16 11.37 -21.56 -23.30
CA VAL A 16 11.67 -21.58 -21.86
C VAL A 16 12.52 -20.37 -21.46
N LEU A 17 13.54 -20.03 -22.25
CA LEU A 17 14.40 -18.87 -21.98
C LEU A 17 13.59 -17.57 -22.02
N GLY A 18 12.70 -17.42 -23.00
CA GLY A 18 11.79 -16.28 -23.10
C GLY A 18 10.84 -16.19 -21.91
N ALA A 19 10.28 -17.32 -21.47
CA ALA A 19 9.43 -17.38 -20.28
C ALA A 19 10.21 -17.02 -18.99
N VAL A 20 11.45 -17.49 -18.85
CA VAL A 20 12.32 -17.15 -17.71
C VAL A 20 12.67 -15.66 -17.72
N ILE A 21 13.03 -15.10 -18.87
CA ILE A 21 13.35 -13.67 -19.00
C ILE A 21 12.12 -12.82 -18.66
N ALA A 22 10.94 -13.18 -19.19
CA ALA A 22 9.69 -12.51 -18.86
C ALA A 22 9.33 -12.63 -17.37
N TYR A 23 9.70 -13.73 -16.72
CA TYR A 23 9.48 -13.95 -15.28
C TYR A 23 10.41 -13.11 -14.39
N VAL A 24 11.65 -12.85 -14.84
CA VAL A 24 12.70 -12.22 -14.02
C VAL A 24 12.79 -10.71 -14.24
N LEU A 25 12.35 -10.19 -15.39
CA LEU A 25 12.45 -8.77 -15.68
C LEU A 25 11.54 -7.96 -14.76
N PRO A 26 12.08 -6.96 -14.04
CA PRO A 26 11.24 -6.00 -13.34
C PRO A 26 10.41 -5.22 -14.36
N TYR A 27 9.16 -4.94 -14.03
CA TYR A 27 8.31 -4.08 -14.83
C TYR A 27 7.63 -3.05 -13.93
N GLU A 28 7.27 -1.93 -14.54
CA GLU A 28 6.62 -0.82 -13.89
C GLU A 28 5.18 -0.69 -14.42
N LYS A 29 4.25 -0.35 -13.55
CA LYS A 29 2.83 -0.12 -13.87
C LYS A 29 2.39 1.17 -13.21
N GLU A 30 1.77 2.04 -13.98
CA GLU A 30 1.06 3.20 -13.43
C GLU A 30 -0.18 2.73 -12.67
N ILE A 31 -0.35 3.23 -11.46
CA ILE A 31 -1.50 3.00 -10.59
C ILE A 31 -2.26 4.32 -10.49
N GLU A 32 -3.54 4.25 -10.77
CA GLU A 32 -4.51 5.30 -10.47
C GLU A 32 -5.74 4.60 -9.90
N SER A 33 -5.97 4.76 -8.60
CA SER A 33 -7.06 4.11 -7.86
C SER A 33 -7.75 5.12 -6.97
N THR A 34 -9.07 5.12 -6.95
CA THR A 34 -9.86 5.92 -6.02
C THR A 34 -10.72 4.99 -5.19
N LEU A 35 -10.53 5.05 -3.87
CA LEU A 35 -11.26 4.24 -2.90
C LEU A 35 -12.05 5.14 -1.96
N SER A 36 -13.30 4.77 -1.71
CA SER A 36 -14.12 5.38 -0.66
C SER A 36 -14.03 4.53 0.60
N GLY A 37 -13.78 5.18 1.73
CA GLY A 37 -13.57 4.52 3.01
C GLY A 37 -14.03 5.36 4.19
N ILE A 38 -13.72 4.84 5.37
CA ILE A 38 -14.04 5.48 6.64
C ILE A 38 -12.75 5.91 7.32
N GLN A 39 -12.67 7.18 7.68
CA GLN A 39 -11.71 7.69 8.65
C GLN A 39 -12.36 7.76 10.02
N ARG A 40 -11.67 7.23 11.03
CA ARG A 40 -12.14 7.26 12.41
C ARG A 40 -11.07 7.81 13.34
N SER A 41 -11.54 8.64 14.28
CA SER A 41 -10.74 9.17 15.38
C SER A 41 -10.99 8.33 16.63
N PHE A 42 -9.94 7.72 17.18
CA PHE A 42 -10.06 6.93 18.41
C PHE A 42 -10.43 7.76 19.65
N SER A 43 -10.32 9.09 19.58
CA SER A 43 -10.67 10.00 20.68
C SER A 43 -12.04 10.64 20.54
N GLU A 44 -12.52 10.85 19.32
CA GLU A 44 -13.75 11.59 19.05
C GLU A 44 -14.91 10.64 18.68
N GLY A 45 -14.62 9.39 18.32
CA GLY A 45 -15.62 8.35 18.04
C GLY A 45 -16.49 8.61 16.81
N GLU A 46 -16.23 9.70 16.08
CA GLU A 46 -16.96 10.06 14.87
C GLU A 46 -16.28 9.44 13.64
N ASP A 47 -17.10 8.80 12.83
CA ASP A 47 -16.73 8.24 11.53
C ASP A 47 -16.97 9.29 10.45
N MET A 48 -15.94 9.51 9.63
CA MET A 48 -16.01 10.39 8.48
C MET A 48 -15.81 9.57 7.21
N VAL A 49 -16.81 9.62 6.32
CA VAL A 49 -16.66 9.06 4.97
C VAL A 49 -15.70 9.94 4.19
N MET A 50 -14.67 9.34 3.61
CA MET A 50 -13.62 10.04 2.87
C MET A 50 -13.19 9.21 1.67
N GLU A 51 -12.81 9.89 0.59
CA GLU A 51 -12.17 9.23 -0.56
C GLU A 51 -10.67 9.45 -0.51
N VAL A 52 -9.91 8.44 -0.93
CA VAL A 52 -8.49 8.55 -1.22
C VAL A 52 -8.25 8.19 -2.69
N THR A 53 -7.56 9.08 -3.38
CA THR A 53 -7.01 8.84 -4.71
C THR A 53 -5.53 8.55 -4.57
N ILE A 54 -5.10 7.44 -5.14
CA ILE A 54 -3.75 6.92 -5.10
C ILE A 54 -3.20 6.99 -6.51
N HIS A 55 -2.12 7.74 -6.70
CA HIS A 55 -1.49 7.92 -8.00
C HIS A 55 0.01 7.72 -7.91
N GLY A 56 0.58 6.93 -8.82
CA GLY A 56 2.02 6.73 -8.89
C GLY A 56 2.43 5.49 -9.65
N THR A 57 3.72 5.15 -9.56
CA THR A 57 4.32 4.04 -10.28
C THR A 57 4.61 2.89 -9.32
N ALA A 58 4.02 1.73 -9.59
CA ALA A 58 4.33 0.48 -8.89
C ALA A 58 5.39 -0.32 -9.66
N LYS A 59 6.44 -0.75 -8.95
CA LYS A 59 7.53 -1.57 -9.46
C LYS A 59 7.33 -3.02 -9.01
N TYR A 60 7.30 -3.93 -9.97
CA TYR A 60 7.06 -5.35 -9.76
C TYR A 60 8.31 -6.17 -10.01
N ARG A 61 8.45 -7.25 -9.25
CA ARG A 61 9.45 -8.29 -9.46
C ARG A 61 8.79 -9.65 -9.19
N TYR A 62 9.00 -10.63 -10.08
CA TYR A 62 8.41 -11.96 -9.95
C TYR A 62 6.87 -11.95 -9.74
N PHE A 63 6.16 -11.04 -10.41
CA PHE A 63 4.71 -10.79 -10.25
C PHE A 63 4.26 -10.31 -8.87
N SER A 64 5.19 -9.96 -7.99
CA SER A 64 4.91 -9.27 -6.73
C SER A 64 5.28 -7.79 -6.84
N MET A 65 4.39 -6.91 -6.37
CA MET A 65 4.74 -5.51 -6.16
C MET A 65 5.82 -5.45 -5.08
N ASN A 66 6.91 -4.75 -5.36
CA ASN A 66 8.06 -4.67 -4.46
C ASN A 66 8.30 -3.23 -3.99
N GLU A 67 7.90 -2.25 -4.80
CA GLU A 67 7.97 -0.83 -4.45
C GLU A 67 6.81 -0.08 -5.09
N PHE A 68 6.32 0.97 -4.44
CA PHE A 68 5.44 1.98 -5.03
C PHE A 68 5.99 3.37 -4.71
N GLU A 69 5.97 4.24 -5.70
CA GLU A 69 6.41 5.62 -5.61
C GLU A 69 5.32 6.53 -6.18
N GLY A 70 4.77 7.43 -5.36
CA GLY A 70 3.60 8.20 -5.77
C GLY A 70 3.12 9.19 -4.72
N GLU A 71 1.82 9.45 -4.71
CA GLU A 71 1.14 10.35 -3.79
C GLU A 71 -0.26 9.84 -3.43
N PHE A 72 -0.74 10.24 -2.26
CA PHE A 72 -2.11 10.04 -1.83
C PHE A 72 -2.81 11.40 -1.76
N THR A 73 -4.01 11.48 -2.33
CA THR A 73 -4.87 12.66 -2.30
C THR A 73 -6.19 12.30 -1.67
N PHE A 74 -6.48 12.86 -0.51
CA PHE A 74 -7.72 12.68 0.21
C PHE A 74 -8.75 13.73 -0.19
N SER A 75 -10.04 13.39 -0.13
CA SER A 75 -11.13 14.33 -0.45
C SER A 75 -11.20 15.51 0.50
N ASP A 76 -10.70 15.38 1.73
CA ASP A 76 -10.44 16.51 2.63
C ASP A 76 -9.17 17.24 2.17
N SER A 77 -9.32 18.45 1.63
CA SER A 77 -8.20 19.25 1.13
C SER A 77 -7.22 19.66 2.21
N SER A 78 -7.64 19.69 3.48
CA SER A 78 -6.79 20.02 4.62
C SER A 78 -6.01 18.84 5.19
N HIS A 79 -6.20 17.64 4.61
CA HIS A 79 -5.55 16.43 5.08
C HIS A 79 -4.02 16.55 4.98
N PRO A 80 -3.27 16.26 6.04
CA PRO A 80 -1.85 16.56 6.14
C PRO A 80 -0.97 15.77 5.17
N TRP A 81 -1.51 14.77 4.49
CA TRP A 81 -0.79 13.93 3.52
C TRP A 81 -1.03 14.33 2.07
N ASN A 82 -1.96 15.25 1.80
CA ASN A 82 -2.25 15.69 0.44
C ASN A 82 -1.02 16.31 -0.22
N GLY A 83 -0.70 15.83 -1.42
CA GLY A 83 0.45 16.30 -2.21
C GLY A 83 1.82 15.96 -1.61
N LYS A 84 1.86 15.07 -0.60
CA LYS A 84 3.13 14.53 -0.08
C LYS A 84 3.54 13.32 -0.91
N HIS A 85 4.86 13.23 -1.14
CA HIS A 85 5.45 12.10 -1.81
C HIS A 85 5.52 10.89 -0.87
N VAL A 86 5.07 9.75 -1.38
CA VAL A 86 4.98 8.47 -0.67
C VAL A 86 5.86 7.45 -1.37
N LEU A 87 6.77 6.83 -0.61
CA LEU A 87 7.52 5.65 -1.03
C LEU A 87 7.11 4.47 -0.14
N ILE A 88 6.66 3.39 -0.76
CA ILE A 88 6.25 2.15 -0.10
C ILE A 88 7.17 1.04 -0.56
N ARG A 89 7.78 0.33 0.38
CA ARG A 89 8.55 -0.87 0.08
C ARG A 89 7.82 -2.08 0.60
N PHE A 90 7.56 -3.03 -0.30
CA PHE A 90 6.81 -4.22 0.03
C PHE A 90 7.74 -5.36 0.39
N HIS A 91 7.58 -5.92 1.59
CA HIS A 91 8.24 -7.13 2.05
C HIS A 91 7.16 -8.16 2.39
N ASN A 92 7.15 -9.30 1.71
CA ASN A 92 6.14 -10.35 1.93
C ASN A 92 4.68 -9.86 1.89
N GLU A 93 4.35 -8.97 0.95
CA GLU A 93 3.01 -8.36 0.80
C GLU A 93 2.68 -7.28 1.84
N GLU A 94 3.57 -7.01 2.79
CA GLU A 94 3.46 -5.91 3.75
C GLU A 94 4.18 -4.67 3.21
N GLY A 95 3.55 -3.49 3.24
CA GLY A 95 4.14 -2.26 2.71
C GLY A 95 4.55 -1.29 3.82
N ASP A 96 5.85 -1.14 4.08
CA ASP A 96 6.34 -0.08 4.98
C ASP A 96 6.32 1.27 4.24
N VAL A 97 5.54 2.23 4.74
CA VAL A 97 5.48 3.60 4.21
C VAL A 97 6.54 4.48 4.85
N SER A 98 7.34 5.12 4.01
CA SER A 98 8.18 6.25 4.39
C SER A 98 7.63 7.53 3.75
N LEU A 99 7.20 8.47 4.58
CA LEU A 99 6.79 9.81 4.12
C LEU A 99 8.02 10.71 4.03
N PHE A 100 8.19 11.36 2.88
CA PHE A 100 9.23 12.37 2.70
C PHE A 100 8.63 13.77 2.74
N GLU A 101 8.88 14.51 3.82
CA GLU A 101 8.69 15.97 3.81
C GLU A 101 9.86 16.61 3.04
N LYS A 102 9.59 16.96 1.79
CA LYS A 102 10.52 17.77 1.02
C LYS A 102 10.37 19.23 1.46
N GLU A 103 11.30 19.63 2.32
CA GLU A 103 11.66 21.00 2.72
C GLU A 103 10.92 21.64 3.90
N ASN A 104 11.74 21.92 4.92
CA ASN A 104 11.66 22.99 5.91
C ASN A 104 10.91 22.76 7.25
N GLN A 105 11.77 22.59 8.27
CA GLN A 105 11.72 23.16 9.62
C GLN A 105 10.91 22.45 10.71
N LEU A 106 11.68 21.89 11.66
CA LEU A 106 11.35 21.61 13.07
C LEU A 106 10.19 20.64 13.38
N ASN A 107 10.57 19.38 13.66
CA ASN A 107 10.01 18.53 14.72
C ASN A 107 8.48 18.32 14.77
N SER A 108 7.84 17.98 13.65
CA SER A 108 6.68 17.08 13.74
C SER A 108 6.78 16.02 12.65
N MET A 109 7.50 14.95 12.93
CA MET A 109 7.38 13.77 12.10
C MET A 109 5.97 13.20 12.34
N GLN A 110 5.05 13.40 11.39
CA GLN A 110 3.80 12.66 11.39
C GLN A 110 4.09 11.31 10.76
N HIS A 111 4.17 10.29 11.60
CA HIS A 111 4.38 8.94 11.14
C HIS A 111 3.02 8.36 10.80
N GLY A 112 2.93 7.72 9.63
CA GLY A 112 1.81 6.85 9.37
C GLY A 112 2.24 5.46 9.03
N GLY A 113 1.46 4.55 9.58
CA GLY A 113 1.53 3.15 9.30
C GLY A 113 0.64 2.86 8.11
N TYR A 114 1.04 1.90 7.29
CA TYR A 114 0.30 1.59 6.09
C TYR A 114 0.29 0.09 5.87
N VAL A 115 -0.87 -0.43 5.50
CA VAL A 115 -0.98 -1.77 4.91
C VAL A 115 -1.91 -1.65 3.72
N SER A 116 -1.53 -2.19 2.58
CA SER A 116 -2.46 -2.39 1.48
C SER A 116 -2.32 -3.75 0.85
N THR A 117 -3.39 -4.16 0.18
CA THR A 117 -3.31 -5.27 -0.76
C THR A 117 -2.54 -4.88 -2.01
N LYS A 118 -2.07 -5.90 -2.72
CA LYS A 118 -1.50 -5.76 -4.06
C LYS A 118 -2.47 -4.96 -4.93
N ASP A 119 -1.94 -3.96 -5.64
CA ASP A 119 -2.67 -3.06 -6.55
C ASP A 119 -3.57 -2.00 -5.89
N PHE A 120 -3.45 -1.76 -4.57
CA PHE A 120 -4.19 -0.72 -3.86
C PHE A 120 -5.72 -0.87 -4.00
N GLU A 121 -6.20 -2.12 -3.92
CA GLU A 121 -7.63 -2.42 -3.87
C GLU A 121 -8.20 -2.25 -2.46
N GLU A 122 -7.38 -2.54 -1.44
CA GLU A 122 -7.69 -2.34 -0.03
C GLU A 122 -6.51 -1.63 0.64
N ILE A 123 -6.80 -0.75 1.59
CA ILE A 123 -5.84 0.15 2.21
C ILE A 123 -6.23 0.43 3.66
N LEU A 124 -5.27 0.32 4.56
CA LEU A 124 -5.32 0.75 5.94
C LEU A 124 -4.21 1.77 6.15
N ILE A 125 -4.58 2.97 6.58
CA ILE A 125 -3.65 4.05 6.90
C ILE A 125 -3.84 4.39 8.37
N LEU A 126 -2.77 4.37 9.13
CA LEU A 126 -2.75 4.74 10.53
C LEU A 126 -2.03 6.06 10.71
N PHE A 127 -2.60 6.93 11.51
CA PHE A 127 -1.99 8.21 11.88
C PHE A 127 -1.58 8.13 13.34
N TYR A 128 -0.27 8.09 13.60
CA TYR A 128 0.27 7.96 14.95
C TYR A 128 1.33 9.02 15.28
N GLU A 129 1.40 9.37 16.56
CA GLU A 129 2.49 10.17 17.09
C GLU A 129 3.63 9.24 17.52
N GLU A 130 4.85 9.51 17.05
CA GLU A 130 6.03 8.79 17.54
C GLU A 130 6.35 9.19 18.99
N GLY A 131 6.62 8.17 19.80
CA GLY A 131 7.00 8.27 21.21
C GLY A 131 7.62 6.95 21.66
N SER A 132 7.86 6.78 22.96
CA SER A 132 8.36 5.49 23.51
C SER A 132 7.42 4.31 23.24
N GLN A 133 6.14 4.59 23.00
CA GLN A 133 5.14 3.69 22.44
C GLN A 133 4.33 4.49 21.41
N PRO A 134 4.10 3.97 20.18
CA PRO A 134 3.32 4.66 19.17
C PRO A 134 1.89 4.93 19.68
N ARG A 135 1.46 6.18 19.66
CA ARG A 135 0.08 6.53 20.04
C ARG A 135 -0.75 6.79 18.79
N ILE A 136 -1.55 5.79 18.42
CA ILE A 136 -2.43 5.88 17.26
C ILE A 136 -3.61 6.79 17.59
N LYS A 137 -3.81 7.82 16.76
CA LYS A 137 -4.85 8.84 16.92
C LYS A 137 -6.05 8.57 16.04
N LYS A 138 -5.78 8.26 14.77
CA LYS A 138 -6.81 8.06 13.75
C LYS A 138 -6.38 6.95 12.82
N PHE A 139 -7.35 6.36 12.14
CA PHE A 139 -7.10 5.46 11.02
C PHE A 139 -8.06 5.76 9.87
N PHE A 140 -7.67 5.34 8.68
CA PHE A 140 -8.51 5.31 7.50
C PHE A 140 -8.44 3.92 6.89
N ALA A 141 -9.60 3.32 6.63
CA ALA A 141 -9.70 2.03 5.98
C ALA A 141 -10.61 2.13 4.76
N ALA A 142 -10.14 1.63 3.62
CA ALA A 142 -10.93 1.56 2.39
C ALA A 142 -10.66 0.27 1.62
N PRO A 143 -11.66 -0.29 0.91
CA PRO A 143 -13.02 0.20 0.79
C PRO A 143 -13.84 -0.13 2.05
N ALA A 144 -14.60 0.85 2.56
CA ALA A 144 -15.49 0.64 3.70
C ALA A 144 -16.70 1.58 3.59
N GLN A 145 -17.90 1.07 3.86
CA GLN A 145 -19.14 1.86 3.75
C GLN A 145 -19.64 2.36 5.11
N ASN A 146 -19.20 1.72 6.19
CA ASN A 146 -19.63 2.01 7.54
C ASN A 146 -18.57 1.57 8.56
N HIS A 147 -18.83 1.86 9.84
CA HIS A 147 -17.98 1.49 10.98
C HIS A 147 -17.59 0.02 11.01
N VAL A 148 -18.57 -0.88 10.87
CA VAL A 148 -18.36 -2.32 11.00
C VAL A 148 -17.44 -2.81 9.88
N ASP A 149 -17.65 -2.34 8.66
CA ASP A 149 -16.80 -2.67 7.52
C ASP A 149 -15.36 -2.16 7.72
N SER A 150 -15.19 -0.95 8.25
CA SER A 150 -13.88 -0.34 8.44
C SER A 150 -13.07 -1.04 9.55
N VAL A 151 -13.72 -1.43 10.64
CA VAL A 151 -13.12 -2.24 11.71
C VAL A 151 -12.71 -3.61 11.18
N ALA A 152 -13.63 -4.33 10.51
CA ALA A 152 -13.34 -5.66 9.98
C ALA A 152 -12.20 -5.64 8.96
N LEU A 153 -12.15 -4.62 8.10
CA LEU A 153 -11.06 -4.46 7.15
C LEU A 153 -9.74 -4.14 7.86
N SER A 154 -9.77 -3.31 8.90
CA SER A 154 -8.58 -2.97 9.68
C SER A 154 -8.01 -4.19 10.42
N GLU A 155 -8.87 -5.02 11.01
CA GLU A 155 -8.48 -6.30 11.61
C GLU A 155 -7.83 -7.23 10.58
N LYS A 156 -8.47 -7.41 9.42
CA LYS A 156 -7.95 -8.24 8.32
C LYS A 156 -6.58 -7.77 7.85
N LEU A 157 -6.40 -6.47 7.61
CA LEU A 157 -5.16 -5.91 7.09
C LEU A 157 -4.06 -5.80 8.16
N SER A 158 -4.41 -5.76 9.44
CA SER A 158 -3.43 -5.67 10.52
C SER A 158 -2.88 -7.03 10.97
N GLU A 159 -3.52 -8.14 10.61
CA GLU A 159 -3.09 -9.49 10.97
C GLU A 159 -1.62 -9.75 10.57
N GLY A 160 -0.80 -10.22 11.51
CA GLY A 160 0.63 -10.50 11.27
C GLY A 160 1.55 -9.28 11.32
N THR A 161 1.00 -8.07 11.40
CA THR A 161 1.78 -6.82 11.51
C THR A 161 1.84 -6.33 12.96
N TRP A 162 2.66 -5.29 13.24
CA TRP A 162 2.65 -4.62 14.54
C TRP A 162 1.33 -3.88 14.83
N PHE A 163 0.46 -3.69 13.83
CA PHE A 163 -0.89 -3.15 14.02
C PHE A 163 -1.87 -4.18 14.60
N SER A 164 -1.51 -5.46 14.68
CA SER A 164 -2.38 -6.51 15.22
C SER A 164 -2.74 -6.31 16.70
N GLU A 165 -1.98 -5.49 17.43
CA GLU A 165 -2.24 -5.16 18.83
C GLU A 165 -3.25 -4.01 19.01
N VAL A 166 -3.75 -3.43 17.93
CA VAL A 166 -4.65 -2.27 17.97
C VAL A 166 -6.09 -2.73 18.24
N GLU A 167 -6.70 -2.14 19.27
CA GLU A 167 -8.14 -2.27 19.53
C GLU A 167 -8.94 -1.36 18.59
N TRP A 168 -9.43 -1.92 17.49
CA TRP A 168 -10.10 -1.18 16.40
C TRP A 168 -11.49 -0.64 16.76
N ASP A 169 -12.23 -1.36 17.61
CA ASP A 169 -13.62 -1.03 18.00
C ASP A 169 -13.74 -0.29 19.35
N ARG A 170 -12.70 0.46 19.72
CA ARG A 170 -12.73 1.26 20.96
C ARG A 170 -13.48 2.59 20.82
#